data_AF-A0A2G6E6V4-F1
#
_entry.id   AF-A0A2G6E6V4-F1
#
_cell.length_a   1.000
_cell.length_b   1.000
_cell.length_c   1.000
_cell.angle_alpha   90.00
_cell.angle_beta   90.00
_cell.angle_gamma   90.00
#
_symmetry.space_group_name_H-M   'P 1'
#
loop_
_entity.id
_entity.type
_entity.pdbx_description
1 polymer ?
#
loop_
_entity_poly.entity_id
_entity_poly.type
_entity_poly.pdbx_seq_one_letter_code
_entity_poly.pdbx_strand_id
1 'polypeptide(L)'
;MKQLCQAYLAVFTVVALAVMLIPLAPRVSEAHSPVLLVEDNEDGTILVMAGFSNGKMAAGKTIQLKSQASGAVLWEGTLDENSEVLCPKQTEPYSIFFDGGPGHSIEKAGPLPKEGETVSEVTSEIGEAKTSATTCASLQVGEAVDAISPDSYQPLSKDFDDEIKALLPADPLLVKDASGVVRPLRIQESYQYHHLSGMKQIMAMLEKKKAAGKQVDIAIRPVGLCLGVTTGYLALEFAIRELYGDEVPEVQDFVMSTKTKMGGVWDTWDLYFGRRLAREDAEFGIAPKAYVFTAEQPSNGHKVIFTYNQSLAEDIKHLGAAKKSPEKFPEKEFQRAKKSFITGLLTQRADGDFGYFEVIEKNF
;
A
#
# COMPACT_ATOMS: atom_id res chain seq x y z
N MET A 1 55.15 -33.68 27.29
CA MET A 1 55.00 -32.26 26.88
C MET A 1 55.05 -32.03 25.37
N LYS A 2 56.06 -32.50 24.61
CA LYS A 2 56.15 -32.26 23.16
C LYS A 2 54.97 -32.80 22.34
N GLN A 3 54.46 -33.99 22.67
CA GLN A 3 53.30 -34.59 21.98
C GLN A 3 51.98 -33.86 22.23
N LEU A 4 51.74 -33.34 23.44
CA LEU A 4 50.57 -32.50 23.71
C LEU A 4 50.64 -31.20 22.92
N CYS A 5 51.81 -30.56 22.86
CA CYS A 5 51.98 -29.29 22.13
C CYS A 5 51.74 -29.45 20.62
N GLN A 6 52.19 -30.57 20.02
CA GLN A 6 51.90 -30.88 18.62
C GLN A 6 50.42 -31.16 18.36
N ALA A 7 49.72 -31.82 19.27
CA ALA A 7 48.28 -32.07 19.13
C ALA A 7 47.47 -30.76 19.16
N TYR A 8 47.79 -29.84 20.06
CA TYR A 8 47.13 -28.53 20.11
C TYR A 8 47.41 -27.68 18.88
N LEU A 9 48.65 -27.69 18.37
CA LEU A 9 49.01 -26.93 17.17
C LEU A 9 48.27 -27.43 15.93
N ALA A 10 48.10 -28.76 15.80
CA ALA A 10 47.36 -29.38 14.70
C ALA A 10 45.85 -29.08 14.75
N VAL A 11 45.24 -29.14 15.94
CA VAL A 11 43.82 -28.78 16.11
C VAL A 11 43.61 -27.29 15.79
N PHE A 12 44.52 -26.43 16.25
CA PHE A 12 44.43 -24.99 16.00
C PHE A 12 44.59 -24.65 14.51
N THR A 13 45.47 -25.35 13.78
CA THR A 13 45.62 -25.15 12.32
C THR A 13 44.42 -25.65 11.53
N VAL A 14 43.83 -26.79 11.90
CA VAL A 14 42.60 -27.30 11.25
C VAL A 14 41.42 -26.35 11.50
N VAL A 15 41.26 -25.85 12.72
CA VAL A 15 40.21 -24.87 13.05
C VAL A 15 40.46 -23.54 12.32
N ALA A 16 41.70 -23.06 12.26
CA ALA A 16 42.04 -21.83 11.53
C ALA A 16 41.80 -21.95 10.02
N LEU A 17 42.17 -23.08 9.40
CA LEU A 17 41.86 -23.34 7.99
C LEU A 17 40.36 -23.48 7.74
N ALA A 18 39.63 -24.16 8.63
CA ALA A 18 38.18 -24.29 8.53
C ALA A 18 37.49 -22.92 8.62
N VAL A 19 37.91 -22.05 9.54
CA VAL A 19 37.37 -20.69 9.70
C VAL A 19 37.72 -19.78 8.51
N MET A 20 38.92 -19.93 7.94
CA MET A 20 39.38 -19.15 6.79
C MET A 20 38.67 -19.53 5.47
N LEU A 21 38.08 -20.73 5.39
CA LEU A 21 37.33 -21.22 4.22
C LEU A 21 35.82 -20.86 4.26
N ILE A 22 35.28 -20.40 5.39
CA ILE A 22 33.87 -19.98 5.53
C ILE A 22 33.46 -18.82 4.60
N PRO A 23 34.29 -17.79 4.28
CA PRO A 23 33.86 -16.69 3.41
C PRO A 23 33.84 -17.03 1.90
N LEU A 24 34.30 -18.22 1.47
CA LEU A 24 34.23 -18.68 0.08
C LEU A 24 32.95 -19.45 -0.25
N ALA A 25 32.06 -19.66 0.72
CA ALA A 25 30.72 -20.16 0.41
C ALA A 25 30.02 -19.13 -0.51
N PRO A 26 29.42 -19.55 -1.64
CA PRO A 26 28.64 -18.64 -2.48
C PRO A 26 27.58 -17.99 -1.60
N ARG A 27 27.71 -16.69 -1.40
CA ARG A 27 26.68 -15.91 -0.72
C ARG A 27 25.46 -16.01 -1.61
N VAL A 28 24.37 -16.57 -1.09
CA VAL A 28 23.08 -16.53 -1.75
C VAL A 28 22.74 -15.05 -1.87
N SER A 29 23.03 -14.47 -3.04
CA SER A 29 22.54 -13.16 -3.43
C SER A 29 21.04 -13.19 -3.17
N GLU A 30 20.52 -12.22 -2.40
CA GLU A 30 19.08 -12.10 -2.17
C GLU A 30 18.35 -12.14 -3.51
N ALA A 31 17.68 -13.26 -3.78
CA ALA A 31 16.98 -13.51 -5.02
C ALA A 31 15.65 -12.76 -4.98
N HIS A 32 15.68 -11.49 -5.35
CA HIS A 32 14.48 -10.73 -5.61
C HIS A 32 14.06 -10.96 -7.05
N SER A 33 13.24 -11.98 -7.30
CA SER A 33 12.76 -12.25 -8.66
C SER A 33 11.95 -11.07 -9.20
N PRO A 34 12.17 -10.65 -10.46
CA PRO A 34 11.32 -9.67 -11.12
C PRO A 34 9.90 -10.22 -11.23
N VAL A 35 8.93 -9.34 -11.11
CA VAL A 35 7.50 -9.62 -11.23
C VAL A 35 6.98 -8.75 -12.37
N LEU A 36 6.22 -9.36 -13.26
CA LEU A 36 5.55 -8.70 -14.38
C LEU A 36 4.08 -9.13 -14.38
N LEU A 37 3.19 -8.15 -14.28
CA LEU A 37 1.74 -8.29 -14.35
C LEU A 37 1.25 -7.55 -15.58
N VAL A 38 0.27 -8.15 -16.25
CA VAL A 38 -0.31 -7.62 -17.49
C VAL A 38 -1.80 -7.81 -17.33
N GLU A 39 -2.52 -6.70 -17.38
CA GLU A 39 -3.97 -6.63 -17.36
C GLU A 39 -4.45 -6.17 -18.72
N ASP A 40 -5.49 -6.82 -19.20
CA ASP A 40 -6.13 -6.50 -20.47
C ASP A 40 -7.33 -5.62 -20.18
N ASN A 41 -7.30 -4.37 -20.68
CA ASN A 41 -8.37 -3.40 -20.48
C ASN A 41 -9.56 -3.62 -21.43
N GLU A 42 -9.43 -4.55 -22.38
CA GLU A 42 -10.41 -4.88 -23.41
C GLU A 42 -10.82 -3.71 -24.33
N ASP A 43 -10.00 -2.66 -24.39
CA ASP A 43 -10.23 -1.41 -25.13
C ASP A 43 -9.14 -1.11 -26.19
N GLY A 44 -8.31 -2.10 -26.50
CA GLY A 44 -7.15 -1.99 -27.38
C GLY A 44 -5.84 -1.71 -26.64
N THR A 45 -5.89 -1.54 -25.32
CA THR A 45 -4.72 -1.31 -24.47
C THR A 45 -4.51 -2.41 -23.43
N ILE A 46 -3.31 -2.46 -22.88
CA ILE A 46 -2.94 -3.31 -21.74
C ILE A 46 -2.24 -2.45 -20.69
N LEU A 47 -2.57 -2.70 -19.42
CA LEU A 47 -1.82 -2.15 -18.29
C LEU A 47 -0.72 -3.14 -17.90
N VAL A 48 0.54 -2.69 -17.96
CA VAL A 48 1.69 -3.49 -17.58
C VAL A 48 2.28 -2.94 -16.30
N MET A 49 2.34 -3.78 -15.27
CA MET A 49 2.99 -3.44 -14.00
C MET A 49 4.21 -4.32 -13.79
N ALA A 50 5.31 -3.75 -13.32
CA ALA A 50 6.49 -4.54 -12.96
C ALA A 50 7.05 -4.16 -11.59
N GLY A 51 7.78 -5.08 -10.98
CA GLY A 51 8.36 -4.88 -9.66
C GLY A 51 9.23 -6.04 -9.24
N PHE A 52 9.53 -6.13 -7.96
CA PHE A 52 10.33 -7.21 -7.40
C PHE A 52 9.59 -7.90 -6.26
N SER A 53 9.84 -9.19 -6.08
CA SER A 53 9.18 -10.05 -5.09
C SER A 53 9.33 -9.63 -3.60
N ASN A 54 10.20 -8.66 -3.29
CA ASN A 54 10.30 -8.01 -1.97
C ASN A 54 9.48 -6.73 -1.83
N GLY A 55 8.67 -6.37 -2.83
CA GLY A 55 7.89 -5.15 -2.85
C GLY A 55 8.69 -3.90 -3.25
N LYS A 56 9.91 -4.05 -3.80
CA LYS A 56 10.57 -2.93 -4.48
C LYS A 56 9.84 -2.61 -5.78
N MET A 57 9.72 -1.31 -6.03
CA MET A 57 9.11 -0.72 -7.23
C MET A 57 10.12 -0.74 -8.40
N ALA A 58 9.60 -0.77 -9.63
CA ALA A 58 10.36 -0.71 -10.86
C ALA A 58 10.18 0.62 -11.62
N ALA A 59 9.78 1.69 -10.94
CA ALA A 59 9.66 3.02 -11.52
C ALA A 59 10.92 3.44 -12.29
N GLY A 60 10.74 4.03 -13.47
CA GLY A 60 11.81 4.44 -14.36
C GLY A 60 12.50 3.31 -15.12
N LYS A 61 12.02 2.06 -15.00
CA LYS A 61 12.50 0.92 -15.78
C LYS A 61 11.67 0.73 -17.05
N THR A 62 12.28 0.10 -18.04
CA THR A 62 11.72 -0.02 -19.39
C THR A 62 10.88 -1.28 -19.53
N ILE A 63 9.73 -1.12 -20.20
CA ILE A 63 8.93 -2.19 -20.79
C ILE A 63 9.08 -2.13 -22.31
N GLN A 64 9.36 -3.28 -22.92
CA GLN A 64 9.40 -3.44 -24.37
C GLN A 64 8.36 -4.46 -24.81
N LEU A 65 7.58 -4.14 -25.83
CA LEU A 65 6.79 -5.11 -26.57
C LEU A 65 7.65 -5.62 -27.73
N LYS A 66 7.84 -6.93 -27.84
CA LYS A 66 8.67 -7.56 -28.87
C LYS A 66 7.86 -8.52 -29.72
N SER A 67 8.00 -8.47 -31.04
CA SER A 67 7.38 -9.45 -31.94
C SER A 67 7.92 -10.84 -31.61
N GLN A 68 7.03 -11.82 -31.40
CA GLN A 68 7.45 -13.21 -31.19
C GLN A 68 8.00 -13.84 -32.47
N ALA A 69 7.63 -13.32 -33.65
CA ALA A 69 8.10 -13.84 -34.93
C ALA A 69 9.51 -13.37 -35.26
N SER A 70 9.84 -12.10 -34.99
CA SER A 70 11.11 -11.49 -35.40
C SER A 70 12.04 -11.09 -34.24
N GLY A 71 11.52 -10.99 -33.02
CA GLY A 71 12.24 -10.42 -31.87
C GLY A 71 12.38 -8.89 -31.91
N ALA A 72 11.83 -8.21 -32.93
CA ALA A 72 11.89 -6.77 -33.06
C ALA A 72 11.07 -6.07 -31.96
N VAL A 73 11.57 -4.95 -31.44
CA VAL A 73 10.83 -4.10 -30.49
C VAL A 73 9.73 -3.36 -31.28
N LEU A 74 8.48 -3.67 -30.96
CA LEU A 74 7.27 -3.09 -31.54
C LEU A 74 6.85 -1.81 -30.81
N TRP A 75 7.12 -1.76 -29.52
CA TRP A 75 6.82 -0.61 -28.67
C TRP A 75 7.74 -0.59 -27.46
N GLU A 76 8.06 0.60 -26.97
CA GLU A 76 8.85 0.80 -25.75
C GLU A 76 8.22 1.90 -24.91
N GLY A 77 8.19 1.68 -23.59
CA GLY A 77 7.74 2.67 -22.63
C GLY A 77 8.44 2.52 -21.30
N THR A 78 8.33 3.57 -20.48
CA THR A 78 8.94 3.62 -19.16
C THR A 78 7.86 3.48 -18.11
N LEU A 79 8.10 2.63 -17.13
CA LEU A 79 7.22 2.48 -15.97
C LEU A 79 7.19 3.78 -15.17
N ASP A 80 5.99 4.23 -14.86
CA ASP A 80 5.75 5.42 -14.06
C ASP A 80 6.13 5.22 -12.59
N GLU A 81 5.81 6.20 -11.75
CA GLU A 81 6.14 6.16 -10.32
C GLU A 81 5.41 5.05 -9.54
N ASN A 82 4.33 4.49 -10.09
CA ASN A 82 3.60 3.33 -9.55
C ASN A 82 4.16 2.00 -10.09
N SER A 83 5.17 2.06 -10.95
CA SER A 83 5.72 0.92 -11.68
C SER A 83 4.75 0.31 -12.67
N GLU A 84 3.94 1.16 -13.30
CA GLU A 84 2.92 0.81 -14.27
C GLU A 84 3.18 1.53 -15.59
N VAL A 85 2.71 0.96 -16.69
CA VAL A 85 2.66 1.64 -17.99
C VAL A 85 1.51 1.12 -18.81
N LEU A 86 0.72 2.03 -19.35
CA LEU A 86 -0.31 1.71 -20.32
C LEU A 86 0.34 1.56 -21.70
N CYS A 87 0.11 0.43 -22.35
CA CYS A 87 0.66 0.17 -23.68
C CYS A 87 -0.41 -0.30 -24.67
N PRO A 88 -0.25 0.00 -25.97
CA PRO A 88 -1.17 -0.50 -26.98
C PRO A 88 -1.00 -2.01 -27.16
N LYS A 89 -2.10 -2.74 -27.34
CA LYS A 89 -2.04 -4.12 -27.82
C LYS A 89 -1.42 -4.16 -29.22
N GLN A 90 -0.71 -5.23 -29.51
CA GLN A 90 -0.17 -5.44 -30.85
C GLN A 90 -1.05 -6.41 -31.62
N THR A 91 -1.24 -6.14 -32.91
CA THR A 91 -2.04 -6.99 -33.80
C THR A 91 -1.32 -8.29 -34.15
N GLU A 92 0.01 -8.31 -34.08
CA GLU A 92 0.82 -9.52 -34.20
C GLU A 92 1.15 -10.14 -32.82
N PRO A 93 1.40 -11.46 -32.74
CA PRO A 93 1.87 -12.10 -31.51
C PRO A 93 3.15 -11.45 -30.96
N TYR A 94 3.10 -11.02 -29.71
CA TYR A 94 4.18 -10.28 -29.07
C TYR A 94 4.43 -10.75 -27.63
N SER A 95 5.61 -10.43 -27.12
CA SER A 95 5.99 -10.59 -25.74
C SER A 95 6.23 -9.23 -25.08
N ILE A 96 5.92 -9.16 -23.79
CA ILE A 96 6.17 -8.02 -22.93
C ILE A 96 7.43 -8.35 -22.13
N PHE A 97 8.48 -7.60 -22.38
CA PHE A 97 9.80 -7.75 -21.79
C PHE A 97 10.04 -6.64 -20.78
N PHE A 98 10.37 -7.02 -19.54
CA PHE A 98 10.78 -6.12 -18.48
C PHE A 98 12.26 -6.28 -18.18
N ASP A 99 13.00 -5.17 -18.23
CA ASP A 99 14.42 -5.13 -17.85
C ASP A 99 14.60 -4.58 -16.43
N GLY A 100 14.70 -5.49 -15.45
CA GLY A 100 15.05 -5.15 -14.07
C GLY A 100 16.56 -4.98 -13.82
N GLY A 101 17.42 -5.11 -14.83
CA GLY A 101 18.88 -5.10 -14.73
C GLY A 101 19.52 -6.51 -14.80
N PRO A 102 20.86 -6.61 -14.69
CA PRO A 102 21.58 -7.88 -14.88
C PRO A 102 21.04 -9.02 -14.02
N GLY A 103 20.61 -10.10 -14.68
CA GLY A 103 20.02 -11.28 -14.02
C GLY A 103 18.57 -11.12 -13.53
N HIS A 104 17.90 -10.01 -13.85
CA HIS A 104 16.58 -9.65 -13.35
C HIS A 104 15.62 -9.21 -14.47
N SER A 105 15.67 -9.85 -15.63
CA SER A 105 14.69 -9.67 -16.70
C SER A 105 13.61 -10.75 -16.70
N ILE A 106 12.42 -10.41 -17.18
CA ILE A 106 11.31 -11.36 -17.35
C ILE A 106 10.55 -11.02 -18.63
N GLU A 107 10.08 -12.05 -19.30
CA GLU A 107 9.35 -11.96 -20.55
C GLU A 107 8.05 -12.76 -20.44
N LYS A 108 6.94 -12.21 -20.92
CA LYS A 108 5.62 -12.85 -20.90
C LYS A 108 4.89 -12.58 -22.20
N ALA A 109 4.14 -13.55 -22.73
CA ALA A 109 3.27 -13.31 -23.89
C ALA A 109 2.21 -12.24 -23.58
N GLY A 110 2.01 -11.30 -24.51
CA GLY A 110 0.96 -10.28 -24.44
C GLY A 110 -0.37 -10.76 -25.05
N PRO A 111 -1.52 -10.21 -24.61
CA PRO A 111 -2.82 -10.57 -25.16
C PRO A 111 -3.03 -9.93 -26.55
N LEU A 112 -3.63 -10.70 -27.46
CA LEU A 112 -4.02 -10.18 -28.78
C LEU A 112 -5.37 -9.45 -28.72
N PRO A 113 -5.62 -8.48 -29.60
CA PRO A 113 -6.93 -7.85 -29.75
C PRO A 113 -8.01 -8.89 -30.07
N LYS A 114 -9.19 -8.75 -29.47
CA LYS A 114 -10.38 -9.54 -29.80
C LYS A 114 -11.05 -9.00 -31.07
N GLU A 115 -11.85 -9.83 -31.74
CA GLU A 115 -12.57 -9.43 -32.97
C GLU A 115 -13.50 -8.23 -32.68
N GLY A 116 -13.22 -7.08 -33.31
CA GLY A 116 -13.96 -5.82 -33.12
C GLY A 116 -13.27 -4.79 -32.21
N GLU A 117 -12.14 -5.12 -31.59
CA GLU A 117 -11.35 -4.21 -30.75
C GLU A 117 -10.45 -3.31 -31.61
N THR A 118 -10.60 -1.99 -31.51
CA THR A 118 -9.78 -1.03 -32.26
C THR A 118 -8.46 -0.77 -31.54
N VAL A 119 -7.34 -1.17 -32.14
CA VAL A 119 -6.00 -0.85 -31.64
C VAL A 119 -5.72 0.62 -31.93
N SER A 120 -5.60 1.45 -30.88
CA SER A 120 -5.22 2.85 -31.03
C SER A 120 -3.69 2.99 -31.08
N GLU A 121 -3.18 3.68 -32.10
CA GLU A 121 -1.78 4.12 -32.16
C GLU A 121 -1.57 5.22 -31.12
N VAL A 122 -0.86 4.92 -30.03
CA VAL A 122 -0.41 5.93 -29.08
C VAL A 122 0.97 6.42 -29.51
N THR A 123 1.00 7.55 -30.21
CA THR A 123 2.22 8.32 -30.47
C THR A 123 2.62 9.09 -29.21
N SER A 124 3.89 8.98 -28.85
CA SER A 124 4.52 9.67 -27.73
C SER A 124 4.74 11.16 -28.05
N GLU A 125 4.02 12.07 -27.40
CA GLU A 125 4.47 13.48 -27.26
C GLU A 125 4.16 14.04 -25.87
N ILE A 126 5.19 14.69 -25.31
CA ILE A 126 5.21 15.45 -24.05
C ILE A 126 4.75 16.88 -24.38
N GLY A 127 3.83 17.47 -23.60
CA GLY A 127 3.41 18.85 -23.82
C GLY A 127 2.51 19.47 -22.73
N GLU A 128 3.17 20.22 -21.84
CA GLU A 128 2.78 21.41 -21.06
C GLU A 128 1.32 21.71 -20.62
N ALA A 129 1.28 22.21 -19.37
CA ALA A 129 0.15 22.72 -18.61
C ALA A 129 -0.66 23.83 -19.30
N LYS A 130 -1.99 23.77 -19.10
CA LYS A 130 -2.86 24.96 -19.06
C LYS A 130 -3.87 24.87 -17.93
N THR A 131 -3.77 25.84 -17.03
CA THR A 131 -4.79 26.30 -16.08
C THR A 131 -6.13 26.62 -16.75
N SER A 132 -7.25 26.25 -16.13
CA SER A 132 -8.46 27.10 -16.06
C SER A 132 -9.44 26.57 -15.00
N ALA A 133 -10.02 27.51 -14.27
CA ALA A 133 -10.93 27.33 -13.15
C ALA A 133 -12.38 26.93 -13.55
N THR A 134 -13.12 26.45 -12.52
CA THR A 134 -14.59 26.45 -12.36
C THR A 134 -15.33 25.37 -13.17
N THR A 135 -16.06 24.42 -12.58
CA THR A 135 -17.20 24.56 -11.66
C THR A 135 -17.52 23.21 -10.97
N CYS A 136 -18.09 23.26 -9.76
CA CYS A 136 -18.64 22.11 -9.03
C CYS A 136 -19.73 21.36 -9.83
N ALA A 137 -19.66 20.02 -9.81
CA ALA A 137 -20.76 19.04 -9.82
C ALA A 137 -20.44 17.81 -10.70
N SER A 138 -19.72 16.84 -10.12
CA SER A 138 -20.07 15.42 -10.23
C SER A 138 -19.25 14.65 -9.20
N LEU A 139 -19.91 14.19 -8.14
CA LEU A 139 -19.36 13.15 -7.26
C LEU A 139 -19.10 11.91 -8.13
N GLN A 140 -17.83 11.63 -8.42
CA GLN A 140 -17.45 10.39 -9.10
C GLN A 140 -17.89 9.21 -8.23
N VAL A 141 -18.80 8.39 -8.74
CA VAL A 141 -19.34 7.22 -8.04
C VAL A 141 -18.27 6.12 -8.04
N GLY A 142 -17.51 6.02 -6.95
CA GLY A 142 -16.58 4.91 -6.73
C GLY A 142 -17.29 3.56 -6.58
N GLU A 143 -16.58 2.48 -6.86
CA GLU A 143 -17.06 1.09 -6.69
C GLU A 143 -17.53 0.85 -5.26
N ALA A 144 -18.72 0.28 -5.07
CA ALA A 144 -19.27 -0.03 -3.76
C ALA A 144 -18.36 -1.01 -2.99
N VAL A 145 -18.17 -0.80 -1.68
CA VAL A 145 -17.48 -1.81 -0.86
C VAL A 145 -18.47 -2.82 -0.31
N ASP A 146 -18.09 -4.10 -0.35
CA ASP A 146 -18.85 -5.17 0.30
C ASP A 146 -18.90 -4.94 1.81
N ALA A 147 -20.09 -4.98 2.40
CA ALA A 147 -20.22 -5.02 3.85
C ALA A 147 -19.54 -6.30 4.40
N ILE A 148 -18.74 -6.16 5.45
CA ILE A 148 -18.07 -7.30 6.09
C ILE A 148 -19.14 -8.10 6.83
N SER A 149 -19.38 -9.35 6.43
CA SER A 149 -20.21 -10.27 7.23
C SER A 149 -19.50 -10.58 8.54
N PRO A 150 -20.17 -10.57 9.70
CA PRO A 150 -19.57 -10.97 10.98
C PRO A 150 -18.91 -12.36 10.95
N ASP A 151 -19.42 -13.26 10.11
CA ASP A 151 -18.88 -14.61 9.94
C ASP A 151 -17.51 -14.63 9.20
N SER A 152 -17.11 -13.50 8.60
CA SER A 152 -15.84 -13.35 7.89
C SER A 152 -14.71 -12.76 8.75
N TYR A 153 -14.99 -12.40 10.01
CA TYR A 153 -13.98 -11.85 10.91
C TYR A 153 -12.88 -12.87 11.23
N GLN A 154 -11.64 -12.44 11.05
CA GLN A 154 -10.45 -13.20 11.41
C GLN A 154 -10.08 -12.94 12.88
N PRO A 155 -9.46 -13.90 13.58
CA PRO A 155 -9.00 -13.66 14.94
C PRO A 155 -7.97 -12.53 14.98
N LEU A 156 -8.06 -11.67 16.00
CA LEU A 156 -7.06 -10.63 16.25
C LEU A 156 -5.74 -11.26 16.69
N SER A 157 -4.62 -10.64 16.31
CA SER A 157 -3.30 -11.08 16.75
C SER A 157 -3.14 -10.85 18.25
N LYS A 158 -2.13 -11.50 18.83
CA LYS A 158 -1.70 -11.26 20.22
C LYS A 158 -1.27 -9.82 20.51
N ASP A 159 -1.08 -8.99 19.48
CA ASP A 159 -0.72 -7.59 19.67
C ASP A 159 -1.92 -6.77 20.15
N PHE A 160 -3.15 -7.23 19.89
CA PHE A 160 -4.39 -6.75 20.52
C PHE A 160 -4.54 -7.39 21.91
N ASP A 161 -3.66 -7.04 22.82
CA ASP A 161 -3.80 -7.41 24.22
C ASP A 161 -4.87 -6.57 24.92
N ASP A 162 -5.10 -6.86 26.20
CA ASP A 162 -6.20 -6.27 26.96
C ASP A 162 -6.05 -4.74 27.10
N GLU A 163 -4.80 -4.25 27.13
CA GLU A 163 -4.49 -2.82 27.10
C GLU A 163 -5.03 -2.15 25.83
N ILE A 164 -4.65 -2.64 24.65
CA ILE A 164 -5.11 -2.03 23.39
C ILE A 164 -6.62 -2.21 23.22
N LYS A 165 -7.17 -3.36 23.59
CA LYS A 165 -8.62 -3.61 23.52
C LYS A 165 -9.40 -2.61 24.39
N ALA A 166 -8.89 -2.26 25.57
CA ALA A 166 -9.50 -1.26 26.44
C ALA A 166 -9.41 0.16 25.88
N LEU A 167 -8.42 0.44 25.03
CA LEU A 167 -8.23 1.73 24.35
C LEU A 167 -9.00 1.87 23.04
N LEU A 168 -9.54 0.77 22.49
CA LEU A 168 -10.39 0.88 21.30
C LEU A 168 -11.68 1.63 21.67
N PRO A 169 -12.12 2.61 20.84
CA PRO A 169 -13.39 3.30 21.04
C PRO A 169 -14.54 2.34 21.35
N ALA A 170 -15.22 2.57 22.47
CA ALA A 170 -16.53 1.98 22.70
C ALA A 170 -17.57 2.61 21.76
N ASP A 171 -17.48 3.93 21.57
CA ASP A 171 -18.35 4.69 20.68
C ASP A 171 -17.80 4.69 19.24
N PRO A 172 -18.58 4.25 18.25
CA PRO A 172 -18.17 4.24 16.85
C PRO A 172 -18.26 5.64 16.22
N LEU A 173 -17.55 5.82 15.10
CA LEU A 173 -17.85 6.96 14.22
C LEU A 173 -19.17 6.68 13.51
N LEU A 174 -20.07 7.65 13.50
CA LEU A 174 -21.38 7.50 12.86
C LEU A 174 -21.38 8.21 11.52
N VAL A 175 -22.06 7.62 10.53
CA VAL A 175 -22.29 8.22 9.23
C VAL A 175 -23.69 7.88 8.72
N LYS A 176 -24.40 8.84 8.14
CA LYS A 176 -25.65 8.59 7.40
C LYS A 176 -25.31 8.25 5.96
N ASP A 177 -25.78 7.11 5.48
CA ASP A 177 -25.68 6.80 4.05
C ASP A 177 -26.66 7.62 3.20
N ALA A 178 -26.61 7.43 1.87
CA ALA A 178 -27.47 8.14 0.93
C ALA A 178 -28.99 7.89 1.12
N SER A 179 -29.36 6.83 1.85
CA SER A 179 -30.76 6.54 2.23
C SER A 179 -31.16 7.18 3.57
N GLY A 180 -30.23 7.85 4.25
CA GLY A 180 -30.41 8.44 5.57
C GLY A 180 -30.23 7.44 6.71
N VAL A 181 -29.84 6.20 6.42
CA VAL A 181 -29.59 5.17 7.46
C VAL A 181 -28.25 5.44 8.12
N VAL A 182 -28.27 5.50 9.46
CA VAL A 182 -27.06 5.69 10.27
C VAL A 182 -26.30 4.37 10.39
N ARG A 183 -25.03 4.38 10.00
CA ARG A 183 -24.11 3.25 10.10
C ARG A 183 -22.96 3.58 11.06
N PRO A 184 -22.61 2.66 11.97
CA PRO A 184 -21.41 2.80 12.79
C PRO A 184 -20.17 2.30 12.06
N LEU A 185 -19.02 2.94 12.31
CA LEU A 185 -17.69 2.44 12.00
C LEU A 185 -16.87 2.30 13.29
N ARG A 186 -16.53 1.07 13.65
CA ARG A 186 -15.60 0.76 14.73
C ARG A 186 -14.20 0.56 14.17
N ILE A 187 -13.19 1.03 14.88
CA ILE A 187 -11.79 0.87 14.43
C ILE A 187 -11.39 -0.61 14.23
N GLN A 188 -11.99 -1.52 15.01
CA GLN A 188 -11.77 -2.96 14.85
C GLN A 188 -12.25 -3.46 13.49
N GLU A 189 -13.37 -2.95 12.99
CA GLU A 189 -13.91 -3.31 11.67
C GLU A 189 -12.96 -2.83 10.56
N SER A 190 -12.34 -1.67 10.74
CA SER A 190 -11.31 -1.16 9.82
C SER A 190 -10.08 -2.09 9.79
N TYR A 191 -9.62 -2.61 10.92
CA TYR A 191 -8.52 -3.59 10.94
C TYR A 191 -8.88 -4.89 10.22
N GLN A 192 -10.11 -5.37 10.41
CA GLN A 192 -10.64 -6.56 9.75
C GLN A 192 -10.73 -6.37 8.24
N TYR A 193 -11.32 -5.24 7.80
CA TYR A 193 -11.43 -4.90 6.40
C TYR A 193 -10.07 -4.80 5.72
N HIS A 194 -9.13 -4.05 6.33
CA HIS A 194 -7.78 -3.92 5.82
C HIS A 194 -7.07 -5.27 5.67
N HIS A 195 -7.26 -6.17 6.64
CA HIS A 195 -6.73 -7.53 6.57
C HIS A 195 -7.35 -8.31 5.40
N LEU A 196 -8.68 -8.28 5.25
CA LEU A 196 -9.42 -8.95 4.19
C LEU A 196 -9.08 -8.42 2.79
N SER A 197 -8.95 -7.10 2.63
CA SER A 197 -8.50 -6.45 1.39
C SER A 197 -7.13 -6.96 0.96
N GLY A 198 -6.20 -7.11 1.92
CA GLY A 198 -4.91 -7.76 1.67
C GLY A 198 -5.04 -9.25 1.34
N MET A 199 -5.98 -9.97 1.97
CA MET A 199 -6.23 -11.38 1.68
C MET A 199 -6.77 -11.61 0.27
N LYS A 200 -7.63 -10.74 -0.30
CA LYS A 200 -8.11 -10.88 -1.68
C LYS A 200 -6.93 -10.95 -2.67
N GLN A 201 -5.93 -10.10 -2.50
CA GLN A 201 -4.70 -10.12 -3.31
C GLN A 201 -3.87 -11.40 -3.10
N ILE A 202 -3.77 -11.84 -1.84
CA ILE A 202 -3.08 -13.10 -1.50
C ILE A 202 -3.81 -14.27 -2.16
N MET A 203 -5.13 -14.39 -2.04
CA MET A 203 -5.92 -15.47 -2.63
C MET A 203 -5.80 -15.53 -4.15
N ALA A 204 -5.88 -14.39 -4.85
CA ALA A 204 -5.65 -14.34 -6.30
C ALA A 204 -4.23 -14.82 -6.68
N MET A 205 -3.21 -14.45 -5.89
CA MET A 205 -1.85 -14.95 -6.08
C MET A 205 -1.75 -16.46 -5.86
N LEU A 206 -2.45 -16.99 -4.85
CA LEU A 206 -2.44 -18.41 -4.49
C LEU A 206 -3.16 -19.26 -5.53
N GLU A 207 -4.30 -18.79 -6.06
CA GLU A 207 -5.01 -19.43 -7.17
C GLU A 207 -4.12 -19.53 -8.40
N LYS A 208 -3.40 -18.47 -8.73
CA LYS A 208 -2.42 -18.47 -9.82
C LYS A 208 -1.26 -19.44 -9.58
N LYS A 209 -0.75 -19.55 -8.35
CA LYS A 209 0.30 -20.51 -7.99
C LYS A 209 -0.18 -21.96 -8.05
N LYS A 210 -1.42 -22.21 -7.61
CA LYS A 210 -2.09 -23.52 -7.67
C LYS A 210 -2.35 -23.93 -9.12
N ALA A 211 -2.82 -23.00 -9.96
CA ALA A 211 -3.00 -23.22 -11.40
C ALA A 211 -1.67 -23.55 -12.12
N ALA A 212 -0.55 -23.02 -11.60
CA ALA A 212 0.80 -23.34 -12.09
C ALA A 212 1.40 -24.63 -11.48
N GLY A 213 0.60 -25.46 -10.81
CA GLY A 213 1.04 -26.74 -10.24
C GLY A 213 2.02 -26.63 -9.06
N LYS A 214 2.16 -25.44 -8.46
CA LYS A 214 3.02 -25.25 -7.28
C LYS A 214 2.28 -25.68 -6.02
N GLN A 215 2.98 -26.37 -5.11
CA GLN A 215 2.46 -26.60 -3.77
C GLN A 215 2.41 -25.27 -3.03
N VAL A 216 1.26 -24.99 -2.43
CA VAL A 216 0.99 -23.75 -1.72
C VAL A 216 0.52 -24.11 -0.32
N ASP A 217 1.35 -23.80 0.67
CA ASP A 217 0.96 -23.91 2.09
C ASP A 217 0.57 -22.51 2.59
N ILE A 218 -0.61 -22.40 3.19
CA ILE A 218 -1.20 -21.10 3.57
C ILE A 218 -1.38 -21.09 5.08
N ALA A 219 -0.57 -20.29 5.74
CA ALA A 219 -0.87 -19.81 7.08
C ALA A 219 -1.60 -18.47 6.96
N ILE A 220 -2.92 -18.48 7.20
CA ILE A 220 -3.68 -17.23 7.38
C ILE A 220 -3.17 -16.60 8.67
N ARG A 221 -2.63 -15.38 8.55
CA ARG A 221 -2.14 -14.65 9.73
C ARG A 221 -3.33 -14.01 10.44
N PRO A 222 -3.32 -13.92 11.78
CA PRO A 222 -4.33 -13.17 12.49
C PRO A 222 -4.23 -11.67 12.16
N VAL A 223 -5.30 -10.92 12.40
CA VAL A 223 -5.38 -9.47 12.14
C VAL A 223 -4.40 -8.74 13.04
N GLY A 224 -3.38 -8.12 12.44
CA GLY A 224 -2.35 -7.38 13.17
C GLY A 224 -2.64 -5.88 13.26
N LEU A 225 -2.00 -5.22 14.24
CA LEU A 225 -2.04 -3.76 14.33
C LEU A 225 -1.43 -3.12 13.09
N CYS A 226 -2.16 -2.18 12.50
CA CYS A 226 -1.75 -1.39 11.35
C CYS A 226 -1.76 0.10 11.67
N LEU A 227 -0.62 0.76 11.49
CA LEU A 227 -0.51 2.21 11.67
C LEU A 227 -1.42 2.96 10.69
N GLY A 228 -1.52 2.51 9.44
CA GLY A 228 -2.39 3.14 8.43
C GLY A 228 -3.86 3.11 8.83
N VAL A 229 -4.36 1.98 9.34
CA VAL A 229 -5.75 1.87 9.82
C VAL A 229 -6.01 2.83 10.98
N THR A 230 -5.09 2.83 11.97
CA THR A 230 -5.16 3.74 13.12
C THR A 230 -5.19 5.19 12.66
N THR A 231 -4.28 5.56 11.75
CA THR A 231 -4.20 6.90 11.15
C THR A 231 -5.51 7.28 10.47
N GLY A 232 -6.03 6.41 9.59
CA GLY A 232 -7.23 6.70 8.80
C GLY A 232 -8.45 6.91 9.69
N TYR A 233 -8.59 6.11 10.74
CA TYR A 233 -9.67 6.23 11.71
C TYR A 233 -9.58 7.54 12.51
N LEU A 234 -8.41 7.84 13.07
CA LEU A 234 -8.21 9.06 13.85
C LEU A 234 -8.35 10.33 12.98
N ALA A 235 -7.90 10.28 11.72
CA ALA A 235 -8.05 11.40 10.79
C ALA A 235 -9.52 11.65 10.44
N LEU A 236 -10.32 10.60 10.19
CA LEU A 236 -11.77 10.73 10.02
C LEU A 236 -12.40 11.36 11.25
N GLU A 237 -12.08 10.80 12.42
CA GLU A 237 -12.63 11.25 13.68
C GLU A 237 -12.32 12.73 13.97
N PHE A 238 -11.09 13.16 13.73
CA PHE A 238 -10.68 14.55 13.85
C PHE A 238 -11.45 15.45 12.86
N ALA A 239 -11.48 15.07 11.58
CA ALA A 239 -12.19 15.82 10.54
C ALA A 239 -13.69 15.99 10.84
N ILE A 240 -14.34 14.94 11.33
CA ILE A 240 -15.75 14.97 11.71
C ILE A 240 -15.98 15.98 12.83
N ARG A 241 -15.16 15.94 13.90
CA ARG A 241 -15.27 16.91 14.99
C ARG A 241 -15.07 18.35 14.52
N GLU A 242 -14.08 18.57 13.65
CA GLU A 242 -13.77 19.91 13.15
C GLU A 242 -14.86 20.47 12.25
N LEU A 243 -15.49 19.65 11.40
CA LEU A 243 -16.49 20.12 10.42
C LEU A 243 -17.93 20.06 10.95
N TYR A 244 -18.27 19.03 11.72
CA TYR A 244 -19.65 18.69 12.12
C TYR A 244 -19.90 18.81 13.63
N GLY A 245 -18.85 18.88 14.46
CA GLY A 245 -18.99 18.83 15.91
C GLY A 245 -19.66 17.54 16.36
N ASP A 246 -20.84 17.65 16.96
CA ASP A 246 -21.65 16.52 17.45
C ASP A 246 -22.64 15.99 16.40
N GLU A 247 -22.74 16.63 15.23
CA GLU A 247 -23.66 16.19 14.18
C GLU A 247 -23.14 14.94 13.45
N VAL A 248 -24.07 14.04 13.09
CA VAL A 248 -23.73 12.85 12.28
C VAL A 248 -23.66 13.24 10.81
N PRO A 249 -22.49 13.13 10.14
CA PRO A 249 -22.31 13.52 8.75
C PRO A 249 -23.18 12.70 7.80
N GLU A 250 -23.66 13.34 6.72
CA GLU A 250 -24.14 12.62 5.55
C GLU A 250 -22.96 12.26 4.65
N VAL A 251 -22.88 11.00 4.20
CA VAL A 251 -21.77 10.50 3.40
C VAL A 251 -21.56 11.27 2.09
N GLN A 252 -22.63 11.87 1.57
CA GLN A 252 -22.64 12.69 0.35
C GLN A 252 -22.18 14.13 0.58
N ASP A 253 -22.24 14.59 1.82
CA ASP A 253 -21.82 15.93 2.23
C ASP A 253 -20.45 15.91 2.92
N PHE A 254 -19.74 14.79 2.90
CA PHE A 254 -18.42 14.68 3.50
C PHE A 254 -17.40 14.18 2.47
N VAL A 255 -16.35 14.97 2.27
CA VAL A 255 -15.25 14.62 1.36
C VAL A 255 -13.96 14.58 2.16
N MET A 256 -13.17 13.53 1.96
CA MET A 256 -11.84 13.33 2.53
C MET A 256 -10.84 13.05 1.42
N SER A 257 -9.67 13.67 1.47
CA SER A 257 -8.54 13.34 0.59
C SER A 257 -7.20 13.43 1.30
N THR A 258 -6.21 12.72 0.77
CA THR A 258 -4.83 12.74 1.26
C THR A 258 -3.89 12.22 0.18
N LYS A 259 -2.60 12.53 0.31
CA LYS A 259 -1.54 12.04 -0.58
C LYS A 259 -0.78 10.84 0.01
N THR A 260 -1.24 10.27 1.11
CA THR A 260 -0.53 9.17 1.79
C THR A 260 -0.62 7.85 1.04
N LYS A 261 0.48 7.08 1.03
CA LYS A 261 0.54 5.73 0.45
C LYS A 261 0.14 4.62 1.44
N MET A 262 -0.34 4.96 2.63
CA MET A 262 -0.73 3.97 3.64
C MET A 262 -2.06 3.32 3.28
N GLY A 263 -2.05 2.12 2.70
CA GLY A 263 -3.27 1.40 2.30
C GLY A 263 -4.34 1.29 3.39
N GLY A 264 -3.92 1.13 4.65
CA GLY A 264 -4.86 1.09 5.78
C GLY A 264 -5.67 2.38 6.00
N VAL A 265 -5.15 3.54 5.58
CA VAL A 265 -5.91 4.81 5.62
C VAL A 265 -7.08 4.71 4.65
N TRP A 266 -6.76 4.38 3.39
CA TRP A 266 -7.73 4.23 2.33
C TRP A 266 -8.75 3.13 2.62
N ASP A 267 -8.32 1.96 3.10
CA ASP A 267 -9.23 0.88 3.47
C ASP A 267 -10.21 1.31 4.58
N THR A 268 -9.76 2.13 5.54
CA THR A 268 -10.63 2.67 6.59
C THR A 268 -11.65 3.65 6.03
N TRP A 269 -11.23 4.51 5.10
CA TRP A 269 -12.11 5.49 4.47
C TRP A 269 -13.09 4.84 3.50
N ASP A 270 -12.64 3.88 2.69
CA ASP A 270 -13.49 3.12 1.79
C ASP A 270 -14.65 2.47 2.56
N LEU A 271 -14.34 1.89 3.74
CA LEU A 271 -15.34 1.31 4.63
C LEU A 271 -16.31 2.37 5.20
N TYR A 272 -15.80 3.51 5.64
CA TYR A 272 -16.61 4.63 6.14
C TYR A 272 -17.58 5.15 5.07
N PHE A 273 -17.05 5.49 3.89
CA PHE A 273 -17.82 6.07 2.79
C PHE A 273 -18.69 5.04 2.06
N GLY A 274 -18.51 3.75 2.32
CA GLY A 274 -19.27 2.68 1.66
C GLY A 274 -18.92 2.51 0.18
N ARG A 275 -17.81 3.09 -0.27
CA ARG A 275 -17.32 3.05 -1.64
C ARG A 275 -15.82 3.27 -1.68
N ARG A 276 -15.15 2.76 -2.70
CA ARG A 276 -13.75 3.06 -2.96
C ARG A 276 -13.58 4.54 -3.31
N LEU A 277 -12.73 5.22 -2.56
CA LEU A 277 -12.36 6.59 -2.87
C LEU A 277 -11.32 6.62 -3.99
N ALA A 278 -11.42 7.66 -4.83
CA ALA A 278 -10.35 7.98 -5.76
C ALA A 278 -9.09 8.32 -4.96
N ARG A 279 -8.01 7.60 -5.25
CA ARG A 279 -6.69 7.88 -4.70
C ARG A 279 -6.07 8.87 -5.67
N GLU A 280 -6.13 10.16 -5.38
CA GLU A 280 -5.66 11.20 -6.30
C GLU A 280 -4.21 10.94 -6.78
N ASP A 281 -3.96 11.14 -8.08
CA ASP A 281 -2.63 11.21 -8.72
C ASP A 281 -1.88 12.47 -8.29
N ALA A 282 -1.63 12.56 -6.99
CA ALA A 282 -0.95 13.66 -6.39
C ALA A 282 0.53 13.68 -6.83
N GLU A 283 0.91 14.65 -7.66
CA GLU A 283 2.31 14.94 -8.00
C GLU A 283 3.21 14.86 -6.75
N PHE A 284 4.21 13.99 -6.85
CA PHE A 284 5.13 13.63 -5.77
C PHE A 284 6.14 14.75 -5.53
N GLY A 285 5.84 15.60 -4.55
CA GLY A 285 6.84 16.50 -3.98
C GLY A 285 7.61 15.80 -2.86
N ILE A 286 8.95 15.71 -2.97
CA ILE A 286 9.83 15.34 -1.86
C ILE A 286 9.84 16.51 -0.87
N ALA A 287 8.84 16.57 0.01
CA ALA A 287 8.77 17.51 1.13
C ALA A 287 8.00 16.85 2.29
N PRO A 288 8.16 17.31 3.55
CA PRO A 288 7.64 16.64 4.77
C PRO A 288 6.10 16.50 4.87
N LYS A 289 5.35 16.88 3.83
CA LYS A 289 3.88 16.96 3.73
C LYS A 289 3.19 15.63 3.38
N ALA A 290 3.81 14.48 3.60
CA ALA A 290 3.26 13.17 3.20
C ALA A 290 2.01 12.72 4.00
N TYR A 291 1.65 13.46 5.06
CA TYR A 291 0.48 13.19 5.91
C TYR A 291 -0.43 14.41 6.05
N VAL A 292 -0.60 15.16 4.96
CA VAL A 292 -1.64 16.18 4.89
C VAL A 292 -2.97 15.51 4.53
N PHE A 293 -3.98 15.83 5.31
CA PHE A 293 -5.36 15.41 5.14
C PHE A 293 -6.20 16.65 4.84
N THR A 294 -7.10 16.52 3.89
CA THR A 294 -8.09 17.55 3.57
C THR A 294 -9.46 16.96 3.81
N ALA A 295 -10.30 17.71 4.50
CA ALA A 295 -11.68 17.36 4.77
C ALA A 295 -12.58 18.56 4.41
N GLU A 296 -13.68 18.29 3.71
CA GLU A 296 -14.61 19.30 3.24
C GLU A 296 -16.06 18.89 3.53
N GLN A 297 -16.88 19.90 3.86
CA GLN A 297 -18.33 19.81 3.92
C GLN A 297 -18.92 20.66 2.77
N PRO A 298 -19.23 20.07 1.61
CA PRO A 298 -19.63 20.83 0.43
C PRO A 298 -20.87 21.70 0.59
N SER A 299 -21.84 21.31 1.42
CA SER A 299 -23.11 22.03 1.60
C SER A 299 -22.95 23.45 2.13
N ASN A 300 -21.95 23.69 2.98
CA ASN A 300 -21.64 24.99 3.54
C ASN A 300 -20.25 25.52 3.12
N GLY A 301 -19.48 24.72 2.37
CA GLY A 301 -18.14 25.10 1.93
C GLY A 301 -17.09 25.08 3.03
N HIS A 302 -17.41 24.53 4.21
CA HIS A 302 -16.45 24.40 5.29
C HIS A 302 -15.33 23.44 4.88
N LYS A 303 -14.10 23.78 5.27
CA LYS A 303 -12.91 23.03 4.92
C LYS A 303 -11.91 23.06 6.05
N VAL A 304 -11.28 21.91 6.31
CA VAL A 304 -10.13 21.80 7.20
C VAL A 304 -9.02 21.02 6.51
N ILE A 305 -7.82 21.59 6.52
CA ILE A 305 -6.59 20.94 6.11
C ILE A 305 -5.73 20.76 7.35
N PHE A 306 -5.31 19.53 7.62
CA PHE A 306 -4.56 19.20 8.82
C PHE A 306 -3.47 18.18 8.52
N THR A 307 -2.48 18.09 9.40
CA THR A 307 -1.36 17.16 9.30
C THR A 307 -0.98 16.66 10.68
N TYR A 308 -0.10 15.68 10.77
CA TYR A 308 0.53 15.36 12.03
C TYR A 308 1.35 16.51 12.58
N ASN A 309 1.31 16.69 13.90
CA ASN A 309 2.23 17.59 14.58
C ASN A 309 3.69 17.16 14.35
N GLN A 310 4.62 18.08 14.59
CA GLN A 310 6.05 17.82 14.33
C GLN A 310 6.58 16.57 15.06
N SER A 311 6.25 16.40 16.34
CA SER A 311 6.73 15.27 17.15
C SER A 311 6.30 13.93 16.54
N LEU A 312 5.04 13.82 16.17
CA LEU A 312 4.49 12.60 15.62
C LEU A 312 5.01 12.35 14.20
N ALA A 313 5.20 13.39 13.40
CA ALA A 313 5.82 13.28 12.09
C ALA A 313 7.25 12.71 12.18
N GLU A 314 8.02 13.13 13.20
CA GLU A 314 9.36 12.60 13.49
C GLU A 314 9.30 11.13 13.92
N ASP A 315 8.40 10.76 14.82
CA ASP A 315 8.21 9.37 15.26
C ASP A 315 7.83 8.43 14.10
N ILE A 316 6.93 8.88 13.22
CA ILE A 316 6.54 8.12 12.02
C ILE A 316 7.72 7.96 11.06
N LYS A 317 8.53 9.01 10.91
CA LYS A 317 9.76 8.95 10.10
C LYS A 317 10.74 7.93 10.69
N HIS A 318 10.90 7.92 12.02
CA HIS A 318 11.72 6.94 12.72
C HIS A 318 11.21 5.49 12.53
N LEU A 319 9.91 5.25 12.69
CA LEU A 319 9.30 3.94 12.41
C LEU A 319 9.47 3.53 10.94
N GLY A 320 9.28 4.46 10.01
CA GLY A 320 9.49 4.21 8.58
C GLY A 320 10.93 3.86 8.24
N ALA A 321 11.91 4.52 8.87
CA ALA A 321 13.33 4.21 8.71
C ALA A 321 13.67 2.84 9.30
N ALA A 322 13.18 2.52 10.50
CA ALA A 322 13.36 1.22 11.14
C ALA A 322 12.84 0.07 10.25
N LYS A 323 11.64 0.25 9.65
CA LYS A 323 11.05 -0.73 8.72
C LYS A 323 11.92 -0.99 7.48
N LYS A 324 12.66 0.03 7.01
CA LYS A 324 13.52 -0.07 5.81
C LYS A 324 14.90 -0.67 6.09
N SER A 325 15.28 -0.81 7.36
CA SER A 325 16.58 -1.34 7.79
C SER A 325 16.41 -2.48 8.80
N PRO A 326 15.81 -3.62 8.40
CA PRO A 326 15.56 -4.76 9.28
C PRO A 326 16.84 -5.36 9.89
N GLU A 327 17.98 -5.16 9.25
CA GLU A 327 19.31 -5.54 9.76
C GLU A 327 19.77 -4.70 10.95
N LYS A 328 19.25 -3.47 11.08
CA LYS A 328 19.52 -2.56 12.20
C LYS A 328 18.41 -2.56 13.25
N PHE A 329 17.19 -2.92 12.83
CA PHE A 329 16.02 -2.99 13.68
C PHE A 329 15.38 -4.37 13.57
N PRO A 330 15.70 -5.30 14.48
CA PRO A 330 15.11 -6.63 14.50
C PRO A 330 13.58 -6.56 14.51
N GLU A 331 12.92 -7.45 13.78
CA GLU A 331 11.46 -7.45 13.59
C GLU A 331 10.68 -7.36 14.92
N LYS A 332 11.11 -8.07 15.96
CA LYS A 332 10.47 -8.01 17.28
C LYS A 332 10.51 -6.62 17.91
N GLU A 333 11.61 -5.91 17.73
CA GLU A 333 11.79 -4.54 18.23
C GLU A 333 10.93 -3.56 17.43
N PHE A 334 10.91 -3.71 16.10
CA PHE A 334 10.02 -2.93 15.24
C PHE A 334 8.55 -3.12 15.61
N GLN A 335 8.10 -4.37 15.81
CA GLN A 335 6.73 -4.66 16.22
C GLN A 335 6.40 -4.07 17.60
N ARG A 336 7.34 -4.11 18.55
CA ARG A 336 7.18 -3.48 19.87
C ARG A 336 7.07 -1.96 19.77
N ALA A 337 7.93 -1.33 18.98
CA ALA A 337 7.91 0.12 18.76
C ALA A 337 6.60 0.56 18.09
N LYS A 338 6.17 -0.16 17.03
CA LYS A 338 4.89 0.08 16.35
C LYS A 338 3.71 -0.07 17.31
N LYS A 339 3.71 -1.10 18.15
CA LYS A 339 2.66 -1.32 19.16
C LYS A 339 2.62 -0.13 20.13
N SER A 340 3.75 0.21 20.74
CA SER A 340 3.85 1.34 21.69
C SER A 340 3.37 2.64 21.08
N PHE A 341 3.70 2.88 19.81
CA PHE A 341 3.28 4.07 19.08
C PHE A 341 1.76 4.12 18.88
N ILE A 342 1.15 3.01 18.42
CA ILE A 342 -0.30 2.92 18.23
C ILE A 342 -1.03 3.05 19.57
N THR A 343 -0.53 2.40 20.63
CA THR A 343 -1.08 2.53 21.98
C THR A 343 -1.09 4.00 22.41
N GLY A 344 0.01 4.73 22.25
CA GLY A 344 0.10 6.15 22.62
C GLY A 344 -0.92 7.04 21.91
N LEU A 345 -1.16 6.80 20.61
CA LEU A 345 -2.20 7.50 19.85
C LEU A 345 -3.61 7.22 20.38
N LEU A 346 -3.90 5.94 20.67
CA LEU A 346 -5.21 5.53 21.19
C LEU A 346 -5.44 6.03 22.62
N THR A 347 -4.39 6.11 23.44
CA THR A 347 -4.45 6.73 24.78
C THR A 347 -4.81 8.20 24.69
N GLN A 348 -4.08 8.99 23.88
CA GLN A 348 -4.39 10.43 23.70
C GLN A 348 -5.83 10.63 23.22
N ARG A 349 -6.26 9.85 22.24
CA ARG A 349 -7.64 9.85 21.75
C ARG A 349 -8.65 9.52 22.87
N ALA A 350 -8.38 8.53 23.71
CA ALA A 350 -9.26 8.16 24.82
C ALA A 350 -9.40 9.29 25.86
N ASP A 351 -8.37 10.11 26.02
CA ASP A 351 -8.38 11.32 26.85
C ASP A 351 -9.05 12.53 26.16
N GLY A 352 -9.53 12.37 24.93
CA GLY A 352 -10.07 13.46 24.11
C GLY A 352 -9.01 14.42 23.56
N ASP A 353 -7.73 14.04 23.63
CA ASP A 353 -6.61 14.81 23.12
C ASP A 353 -6.32 14.42 21.66
N PHE A 354 -6.49 15.39 20.76
CA PHE A 354 -6.18 15.27 19.34
C PHE A 354 -4.92 16.05 18.96
N GLY A 355 -4.08 16.40 19.95
CA GLY A 355 -2.86 17.18 19.77
C GLY A 355 -1.83 16.55 18.83
N TYR A 356 -2.01 15.28 18.44
CA TYR A 356 -1.26 14.63 17.37
C TYR A 356 -1.55 15.18 15.98
N PHE A 357 -2.66 15.88 15.76
CA PHE A 357 -2.94 16.63 14.54
C PHE A 357 -2.78 18.14 14.78
N GLU A 358 -2.29 18.84 13.76
CA GLU A 358 -2.24 20.29 13.68
C GLU A 358 -3.04 20.75 12.46
N VAL A 359 -3.86 21.79 12.64
CA VAL A 359 -4.60 22.42 11.55
C VAL A 359 -3.68 23.36 10.79
N ILE A 360 -3.55 23.12 9.49
CA ILE A 360 -2.81 23.98 8.56
C ILE A 360 -3.71 25.12 8.09
N GLU A 361 -4.94 24.79 7.72
CA GLU A 361 -5.91 25.73 7.15
C GLU A 361 -7.31 25.36 7.60
N LYS A 362 -8.13 26.37 7.91
CA LYS A 362 -9.53 26.21 8.26
C LYS A 362 -10.35 27.33 7.63
N ASN A 363 -11.44 26.96 6.96
CA ASN A 363 -12.38 27.90 6.38
C ASN A 363 -13.80 27.52 6.80
N PHE A 364 -14.53 28.49 7.37
CA PHE A 364 -15.90 28.35 7.88
C PHE A 364 -16.75 29.53 7.43
#